data_AF-A0A357R442-F1
#
_entry.id   AF-A0A357R442-F1
#
_cell.length_a   1.000
_cell.length_b   1.000
_cell.length_c   1.000
_cell.angle_alpha   90.00
_cell.angle_beta   90.00
_cell.angle_gamma   90.00
#
_symmetry.space_group_name_H-M   'P 1'
#
loop_
_entity.id
_entity.type
_entity.pdbx_description
1 polymer ?
#
loop_
_entity_poly.entity_id
_entity_poly.type
_entity_poly.pdbx_seq_one_letter_code
_entity_poly.pdbx_strand_id
1 'polypeptide(L)'
;EKSKTRRHLIEFWMMEPEMAFVDHNGNMALQEEMVKFVVRTVLDKHRNDLALLERDTAKLENVINKPFAKMTYDEAIDYLQKQGHEIQWGDDFGAPDETVLANLHDGPVFVEHFPTAIKAFYMKPVPGRPEVVLAADLLAPEGYGEIIGGSQR
;
A
#
# COMPACT_ATOMS: atom_id res chain seq x y z
N GLU A 1 6.16 2.64 -18.89
CA GLU A 1 7.20 3.25 -18.03
C GLU A 1 8.58 3.13 -18.68
N LYS A 2 9.40 4.19 -18.69
CA LYS A 2 10.79 4.15 -19.21
C LYS A 2 11.80 3.85 -18.09
N SER A 3 11.39 4.02 -16.84
CA SER A 3 12.20 3.75 -15.66
C SER A 3 12.50 2.25 -15.53
N LYS A 4 13.79 1.90 -15.55
CA LYS A 4 14.29 0.52 -15.42
C LYS A 4 14.67 0.22 -13.98
N THR A 5 13.68 0.08 -13.10
CA THR A 5 13.92 -0.30 -11.71
C THR A 5 13.63 -1.79 -11.49
N ARG A 6 14.01 -2.31 -10.33
CA ARG A 6 13.73 -3.71 -9.91
C ARG A 6 12.24 -4.04 -9.73
N ARG A 7 11.35 -3.04 -9.74
CA ARG A 7 9.91 -3.20 -9.46
C ARG A 7 9.01 -2.97 -10.68
N HIS A 8 9.57 -2.53 -11.81
CA HIS A 8 8.79 -2.07 -12.94
C HIS A 8 8.96 -3.01 -14.13
N LEU A 9 7.83 -3.49 -14.65
CA LEU A 9 7.72 -4.21 -15.92
C LEU A 9 6.92 -3.35 -16.90
N ILE A 10 7.15 -3.58 -18.20
CA ILE A 10 6.37 -2.92 -19.26
C ILE A 10 5.01 -3.60 -19.50
N GLU A 11 4.88 -4.85 -19.04
CA GLU A 11 3.65 -5.66 -19.10
C GLU A 11 3.56 -6.43 -17.79
N PHE A 12 2.38 -6.40 -17.16
CA PHE A 12 2.08 -7.07 -15.90
C PHE A 12 0.58 -7.36 -15.80
N TRP A 13 0.22 -8.23 -14.86
CA TRP A 13 -1.17 -8.60 -14.62
C TRP A 13 -1.74 -7.78 -13.47
N MET A 14 -2.95 -7.26 -13.64
CA MET A 14 -3.68 -6.51 -12.61
C MET A 14 -4.99 -7.21 -12.27
N MET A 15 -5.33 -7.16 -10.99
CA MET A 15 -6.66 -7.52 -10.49
C MET A 15 -7.33 -6.22 -10.06
N GLU A 16 -8.37 -5.81 -10.79
CA GLU A 16 -9.02 -4.50 -10.64
C GLU A 16 -10.48 -4.65 -10.23
N PRO A 17 -10.77 -4.77 -8.92
CA PRO A 17 -12.14 -4.80 -8.42
C PRO A 17 -12.75 -3.40 -8.36
N GLU A 18 -14.05 -3.31 -8.64
CA GLU A 18 -14.87 -2.12 -8.44
C GLU A 18 -16.18 -2.50 -7.74
N MET A 19 -16.64 -1.69 -6.80
CA MET A 19 -17.80 -2.03 -5.97
C MET A 19 -18.72 -0.84 -5.72
N ALA A 20 -19.97 -0.95 -6.19
CA ALA A 20 -20.99 0.07 -5.96
C ALA A 20 -21.37 0.18 -4.48
N PHE A 21 -21.70 1.39 -4.03
CA PHE A 21 -22.12 1.70 -2.66
C PHE A 21 -21.08 1.44 -1.57
N VAL A 22 -19.80 1.34 -1.95
CA VAL A 22 -18.67 1.23 -1.02
C VAL A 22 -17.94 2.57 -0.93
N ASP A 23 -17.63 2.99 0.30
CA ASP A 23 -16.86 4.19 0.57
C ASP A 23 -15.35 3.89 0.70
N HIS A 24 -14.55 4.92 0.94
CA HIS A 24 -13.10 4.80 1.10
C HIS A 24 -12.67 3.77 2.16
N ASN A 25 -13.36 3.74 3.30
CA ASN A 25 -13.04 2.82 4.39
C ASN A 25 -13.41 1.37 4.04
N GLY A 26 -14.58 1.16 3.43
CA GLY A 26 -14.99 -0.14 2.94
C GLY A 26 -14.06 -0.66 1.84
N ASN A 27 -13.54 0.22 0.97
CA ASN A 27 -12.53 -0.14 -0.03
C ASN A 27 -11.25 -0.66 0.64
N MET A 28 -10.68 0.07 1.59
CA MET A 28 -9.48 -0.39 2.33
C MET A 28 -9.72 -1.70 3.09
N ALA A 29 -10.90 -1.87 3.70
CA ALA A 29 -11.26 -3.10 4.39
C ALA A 29 -11.30 -4.30 3.44
N LEU A 30 -11.89 -4.15 2.25
CA LEU A 30 -11.93 -5.20 1.23
C LEU A 30 -10.52 -5.57 0.75
N GLN A 31 -9.64 -4.57 0.54
CA GLN A 31 -8.25 -4.81 0.16
C GLN A 31 -7.51 -5.61 1.23
N GLU A 32 -7.66 -5.25 2.50
CA GLU A 32 -7.06 -5.98 3.63
C GLU A 32 -7.57 -7.43 3.69
N GLU A 33 -8.89 -7.65 3.59
CA GLU A 33 -9.49 -8.98 3.58
C GLU A 33 -8.97 -9.84 2.43
N MET A 34 -8.90 -9.26 1.22
CA MET A 34 -8.40 -9.94 0.03
C MET A 34 -6.94 -10.38 0.20
N VAL A 35 -6.06 -9.46 0.61
CA VAL A 35 -4.63 -9.78 0.80
C VAL A 35 -4.45 -10.84 1.88
N LYS A 36 -5.15 -10.71 3.02
CA LYS A 36 -5.12 -11.72 4.08
C LYS A 36 -5.59 -13.08 3.60
N PHE A 37 -6.65 -13.12 2.79
CA PHE A 37 -7.16 -14.37 2.21
C PHE A 37 -6.13 -15.03 1.29
N VAL A 38 -5.49 -14.25 0.41
CA VAL A 38 -4.43 -14.75 -0.49
C VAL A 38 -3.26 -15.31 0.32
N VAL A 39 -2.73 -14.54 1.26
CA VAL A 39 -1.57 -14.96 2.07
C VAL A 39 -1.90 -16.20 2.91
N ARG A 40 -3.09 -16.26 3.51
CA ARG A 40 -3.56 -17.45 4.23
C ARG A 40 -3.62 -18.68 3.31
N THR A 41 -4.19 -18.51 2.12
CA THR A 41 -4.31 -19.62 1.15
C THR A 41 -2.93 -20.15 0.73
N VAL A 42 -1.96 -19.27 0.53
CA VAL A 42 -0.57 -19.65 0.22
C VAL A 42 0.07 -20.39 1.40
N LEU A 43 -0.07 -19.86 2.63
CA LEU A 43 0.42 -20.52 3.84
C LEU A 43 -0.23 -21.88 4.09
N ASP A 44 -1.49 -22.08 3.70
CA ASP A 44 -2.20 -23.34 3.94
C ASP A 44 -1.88 -24.40 2.87
N LYS A 45 -1.76 -23.99 1.60
CA LYS A 45 -1.67 -24.92 0.46
C LYS A 45 -0.26 -25.08 -0.11
N HIS A 46 0.65 -24.14 0.16
CA HIS A 46 1.94 -24.03 -0.53
C HIS A 46 3.15 -23.95 0.43
N ARG A 47 3.06 -24.54 1.63
CA ARG A 47 4.19 -24.51 2.60
C ARG A 47 5.47 -25.12 2.06
N ASN A 48 5.39 -26.19 1.27
CA ASN A 48 6.57 -26.81 0.67
C ASN A 48 7.25 -25.87 -0.33
N ASP A 49 6.47 -25.12 -1.10
CA ASP A 49 7.01 -24.13 -2.05
C ASP A 49 7.68 -22.97 -1.30
N LEU A 50 7.06 -22.49 -0.22
CA LEU A 50 7.66 -21.46 0.65
C LEU A 50 8.98 -21.93 1.28
N ALA A 51 9.04 -23.19 1.73
CA ALA A 51 10.27 -23.77 2.28
C ALA A 51 11.38 -23.89 1.22
N LEU A 52 11.02 -24.29 -0.01
CA LEU A 52 11.96 -24.35 -1.13
C LEU A 52 12.52 -22.96 -1.48
N LEU A 53 11.70 -21.92 -1.36
CA LEU A 53 12.10 -20.52 -1.55
C LEU A 53 12.82 -19.92 -0.34
N GLU A 54 13.08 -20.70 0.72
CA GLU A 54 13.68 -20.24 1.98
C GLU A 54 12.92 -19.06 2.60
N ARG A 55 11.61 -18.99 2.37
CA ARG A 55 10.78 -17.88 2.81
C ARG A 55 10.45 -18.02 4.30
N ASP A 56 10.79 -16.99 5.07
CA ASP A 56 10.34 -16.85 6.46
C ASP A 56 8.82 -16.69 6.53
N THR A 57 8.13 -17.74 6.99
CA THR A 57 6.67 -17.76 7.09
C THR A 57 6.16 -16.93 8.25
N ALA A 58 6.96 -16.63 9.28
CA ALA A 58 6.51 -15.84 10.42
C ALA A 58 6.08 -14.42 10.00
N LYS A 59 6.76 -13.85 8.99
CA LYS A 59 6.40 -12.56 8.41
C LYS A 59 5.07 -12.59 7.67
N LEU A 60 4.80 -13.67 6.94
CA LEU A 60 3.52 -13.88 6.27
C LEU A 60 2.39 -14.14 7.29
N GLU A 61 2.70 -14.84 8.38
CA GLU A 61 1.79 -15.07 9.49
C GLU A 61 1.42 -13.76 10.21
N ASN A 62 2.33 -12.78 10.28
CA ASN A 62 1.99 -11.46 10.80
C ASN A 62 0.96 -10.74 9.92
N VAL A 63 1.04 -10.87 8.59
CA VAL A 63 0.06 -10.28 7.66
C VAL A 63 -1.35 -10.76 7.96
N ILE A 64 -1.53 -12.05 8.27
CA ILE A 64 -2.88 -12.61 8.51
C ILE A 64 -3.42 -12.29 9.92
N ASN A 65 -2.53 -12.11 10.91
CA ASN A 65 -2.90 -12.05 12.32
C ASN A 65 -3.04 -10.63 12.88
N LYS A 66 -2.50 -9.61 12.20
CA LYS A 66 -2.55 -8.21 12.63
C LYS A 66 -3.45 -7.39 11.70
N PRO A 67 -4.18 -6.38 12.20
CA PRO A 67 -4.81 -5.39 11.33
C PRO A 67 -3.71 -4.64 10.55
N PHE A 68 -4.01 -4.22 9.31
CA PHE A 68 -3.06 -3.41 8.56
C PHE A 68 -3.01 -2.01 9.17
N ALA A 69 -1.78 -1.50 9.30
CA ALA A 69 -1.60 -0.15 9.82
C ALA A 69 -2.16 0.87 8.82
N LYS A 70 -2.56 2.03 9.33
CA LYS A 70 -3.08 3.13 8.50
C LYS A 70 -2.42 4.41 8.94
N MET A 71 -2.03 5.22 7.98
CA MET A 71 -1.54 6.57 8.19
C MET A 71 -1.97 7.47 7.03
N THR A 72 -2.13 8.74 7.31
CA THR A 72 -2.36 9.75 6.27
C THR A 72 -1.05 10.12 5.58
N TYR A 73 -1.15 10.65 4.36
CA TYR A 73 -0.04 11.24 3.65
C TYR A 73 0.66 12.33 4.48
N ASP A 74 -0.11 13.15 5.19
CA ASP A 74 0.42 14.19 6.08
C ASP A 74 1.33 13.59 7.16
N GLU A 75 0.87 12.52 7.83
CA GLU A 75 1.66 11.78 8.84
C GLU A 75 2.89 11.10 8.23
N ALA A 76 2.77 10.57 7.01
CA ALA A 76 3.87 9.94 6.29
C ALA A 76 4.98 10.95 5.95
N ILE A 77 4.63 12.13 5.44
CA ILE A 77 5.58 13.23 5.19
C ILE A 77 6.28 13.64 6.49
N ASP A 78 5.51 13.87 7.55
CA ASP A 78 6.04 14.23 8.87
C ASP A 78 7.03 13.19 9.40
N TYR A 79 6.71 11.91 9.21
CA TYR A 79 7.57 10.81 9.64
C TYR A 79 8.85 10.72 8.82
N LEU A 80 8.75 10.78 7.50
CA LEU A 80 9.90 10.71 6.59
C LEU A 80 10.88 11.86 6.83
N GLN A 81 10.39 13.08 7.02
CA GLN A 81 11.23 14.23 7.37
C GLN A 81 11.95 14.03 8.71
N LYS A 82 11.30 13.43 9.72
CA LYS A 82 11.95 13.06 10.99
C LYS A 82 13.02 11.98 10.82
N GLN A 83 12.91 11.14 9.80
CA GLN A 83 13.95 10.17 9.42
C GLN A 83 15.06 10.78 8.54
N GLY A 84 15.01 12.09 8.26
CA GLY A 84 16.02 12.81 7.48
C GLY A 84 15.84 12.72 5.96
N HIS A 85 14.66 12.30 5.48
CA HIS A 85 14.35 12.32 4.07
C HIS A 85 14.04 13.75 3.59
N GLU A 86 14.64 14.15 2.48
CA GLU A 86 14.40 15.46 1.84
C GLU A 86 13.14 15.40 0.95
N ILE A 87 11.98 15.17 1.58
CA ILE A 87 10.67 15.12 0.90
C ILE A 87 9.79 16.30 1.34
N GLN A 88 9.05 16.91 0.41
CA GLN A 88 8.11 17.99 0.67
C GLN A 88 6.67 17.54 0.51
N TRP A 89 5.76 18.24 1.19
CA TRP A 89 4.34 18.02 0.98
C TRP A 89 3.97 18.36 -0.46
N GLY A 90 3.29 17.42 -1.14
CA GLY A 90 3.00 17.48 -2.57
C GLY A 90 3.93 16.63 -3.44
N ASP A 91 5.03 16.11 -2.89
CA ASP A 91 5.87 15.14 -3.59
C ASP A 91 5.26 13.73 -3.55
N ASP A 92 5.54 12.94 -4.57
CA ASP A 92 5.22 11.51 -4.58
C ASP A 92 6.32 10.70 -3.87
N PHE A 93 5.98 9.53 -3.32
CA PHE A 93 6.93 8.72 -2.59
C PHE A 93 7.89 7.98 -3.53
N GLY A 94 9.18 8.11 -3.29
CA GLY A 94 10.18 7.26 -3.93
C GLY A 94 10.27 5.89 -3.27
N ALA A 95 10.92 4.94 -3.94
CA ALA A 95 11.17 3.61 -3.39
C ALA A 95 11.89 3.61 -2.00
N PRO A 96 12.83 4.53 -1.70
CA PRO A 96 13.39 4.64 -0.35
C PRO A 96 12.36 5.08 0.70
N ASP A 97 11.49 6.04 0.35
CA ASP A 97 10.44 6.56 1.23
C ASP A 97 9.44 5.46 1.58
N GLU A 98 8.92 4.77 0.56
CA GLU A 98 8.03 3.62 0.76
C GLU A 98 8.66 2.53 1.62
N THR A 99 9.96 2.27 1.47
CA THR A 99 10.65 1.24 2.26
C THR A 99 10.68 1.63 3.74
N VAL A 100 10.88 2.91 4.04
CA VAL A 100 10.88 3.41 5.41
C VAL A 100 9.47 3.38 6.02
N LEU A 101 8.46 3.77 5.26
CA LEU A 101 7.06 3.71 5.69
C LEU A 101 6.59 2.27 5.92
N ALA A 102 6.88 1.36 4.98
CA ALA A 102 6.45 -0.03 5.03
C ALA A 102 7.13 -0.83 6.16
N ASN A 103 8.29 -0.40 6.63
CA ASN A 103 9.01 -1.06 7.73
C ASN A 103 8.65 -0.49 9.11
N LEU A 104 7.74 0.49 9.21
CA LEU A 104 7.26 1.02 10.48
C LEU A 104 6.45 -0.02 11.28
N HIS A 105 5.85 -0.97 10.59
CA HIS A 105 4.97 -1.98 11.16
C HIS A 105 5.37 -3.39 10.73
N ASP A 106 5.04 -4.38 11.56
CA ASP A 106 5.23 -5.80 11.24
C ASP A 106 4.14 -6.33 10.29
N GLY A 107 3.91 -5.64 9.18
CA GLY A 107 2.86 -5.97 8.22
C GLY A 107 2.59 -4.82 7.23
N PRO A 108 1.68 -5.02 6.27
CA PRO A 108 1.32 -3.98 5.31
C PRO A 108 0.76 -2.72 5.98
N VAL A 109 1.00 -1.58 5.35
CA VAL A 109 0.53 -0.26 5.80
C VAL A 109 -0.22 0.44 4.67
N PHE A 110 -1.39 0.97 4.98
CA PHE A 110 -2.09 1.91 4.12
C PHE A 110 -1.54 3.30 4.35
N VAL A 111 -1.20 3.99 3.26
CA VAL A 111 -1.05 5.44 3.25
C VAL A 111 -2.26 6.02 2.53
N GLU A 112 -3.02 6.91 3.18
CA GLU A 112 -4.26 7.47 2.64
C GLU A 112 -4.25 9.01 2.54
N HIS A 113 -5.23 9.59 1.86
CA HIS A 113 -5.38 11.05 1.74
C HIS A 113 -4.23 11.76 1.00
N PHE A 114 -3.82 11.21 -0.14
CA PHE A 114 -2.78 11.80 -0.99
C PHE A 114 -3.19 13.16 -1.58
N PRO A 115 -2.22 14.04 -1.90
CA PRO A 115 -2.50 15.31 -2.57
C PRO A 115 -3.20 15.11 -3.90
N THR A 116 -4.27 15.88 -4.13
CA THR A 116 -5.04 15.84 -5.38
C THR A 116 -4.15 16.10 -6.61
N ALA A 117 -3.12 16.94 -6.46
CA ALA A 117 -2.23 17.35 -7.55
C ALA A 117 -1.36 16.23 -8.13
N ILE A 118 -1.10 15.16 -7.35
CA ILE A 118 -0.26 14.03 -7.78
C ILE A 118 -1.06 12.75 -8.05
N LYS A 119 -2.38 12.80 -7.91
CA LYS A 119 -3.27 11.66 -8.10
C LYS A 119 -4.18 11.86 -9.31
N ALA A 120 -4.84 10.79 -9.74
CA ALA A 120 -5.64 10.79 -10.95
C ALA A 120 -6.92 11.64 -10.79
N PHE A 121 -7.37 12.24 -11.90
CA PHE A 121 -8.52 13.16 -11.92
C PHE A 121 -9.85 12.56 -11.43
N TYR A 122 -10.00 11.22 -11.45
CA TYR A 122 -11.22 10.53 -11.07
C TYR A 122 -11.33 10.26 -9.56
N MET A 123 -10.29 10.59 -8.79
CA MET A 123 -10.28 10.33 -7.36
C MET A 123 -11.08 11.40 -6.61
N LYS A 124 -12.02 10.96 -5.76
CA LYS A 124 -12.93 11.85 -5.04
C LYS A 124 -12.17 12.66 -3.96
N PRO A 125 -12.29 14.00 -3.90
CA PRO A 125 -11.68 14.79 -2.84
C PRO A 125 -12.22 14.47 -1.45
N VAL A 126 -11.39 14.67 -0.41
CA VAL A 126 -11.84 14.55 0.98
C VAL A 126 -12.81 15.70 1.30
N PRO A 127 -14.00 15.43 1.87
CA PRO A 127 -14.92 16.49 2.28
C PRO A 127 -14.27 17.48 3.24
N GLY A 128 -14.26 18.76 2.88
CA GLY A 128 -13.63 19.82 3.67
C GLY A 128 -12.11 19.96 3.50
N ARG A 129 -11.46 19.09 2.71
CA ARG A 129 -10.03 19.14 2.37
C ARG A 129 -9.81 18.83 0.88
N PRO A 130 -10.18 19.74 -0.04
CA PRO A 130 -10.10 19.49 -1.49
C PRO A 130 -8.67 19.31 -2.02
N GLU A 131 -7.66 19.69 -1.24
CA GLU A 131 -6.25 19.51 -1.54
C GLU A 131 -5.77 18.06 -1.44
N VAL A 132 -6.57 17.16 -0.85
CA VAL A 132 -6.31 15.72 -0.77
C VAL A 132 -7.50 14.89 -1.26
N VAL A 133 -7.23 13.66 -1.71
CA VAL A 133 -8.24 12.73 -2.24
C VAL A 133 -8.45 11.50 -1.35
N LEU A 134 -9.65 10.92 -1.40
CA LEU A 134 -10.01 9.64 -0.79
C LEU A 134 -9.36 8.47 -1.57
N ALA A 135 -8.04 8.44 -1.58
CA ALA A 135 -7.19 7.43 -2.18
C ALA A 135 -6.24 6.85 -1.15
N ALA A 136 -5.93 5.57 -1.29
CA ALA A 136 -5.00 4.87 -0.44
C ALA A 136 -4.12 3.92 -1.27
N ASP A 137 -2.85 3.87 -0.90
CA ASP A 137 -1.88 2.92 -1.41
C ASP A 137 -1.51 1.95 -0.28
N LEU A 138 -1.49 0.66 -0.58
CA LEU A 138 -1.09 -0.40 0.35
C LEU A 138 0.36 -0.79 0.10
N LEU A 139 1.23 -0.51 1.06
CA LEU A 139 2.65 -0.82 1.00
C LEU A 139 2.94 -2.15 1.68
N ALA A 140 3.56 -3.08 0.96
CA ALA A 140 4.07 -4.33 1.50
C ALA A 140 5.43 -4.12 2.20
N PRO A 141 5.67 -4.81 3.34
CA PRO A 141 6.87 -4.63 4.17
C PRO A 141 8.13 -5.15 3.47
N GLU A 142 9.27 -5.19 4.17
CA GLU A 142 10.52 -5.79 3.67
C GLU A 142 11.07 -5.11 2.39
N GLY A 143 10.69 -3.85 2.18
CA GLY A 143 11.13 -3.09 1.02
C GLY A 143 10.52 -3.57 -0.30
N TYR A 144 9.37 -4.27 -0.27
CA TYR A 144 8.59 -4.56 -1.48
C TYR A 144 7.92 -3.31 -2.04
N GLY A 145 7.34 -2.46 -1.19
CA GLY A 145 6.68 -1.21 -1.61
C GLY A 145 5.22 -1.42 -2.00
N GLU A 146 4.68 -0.54 -2.84
CA GLU A 146 3.27 -0.56 -3.23
C GLU A 146 2.86 -1.90 -3.89
N ILE A 147 1.72 -2.45 -3.42
CA ILE A 147 1.08 -3.64 -4.00
C ILE A 147 -0.38 -3.40 -4.43
N ILE A 148 -1.04 -2.35 -3.93
CA ILE A 148 -2.39 -1.93 -4.34
C ILE A 148 -2.46 -0.41 -4.29
N GLY A 149 -3.00 0.20 -5.34
CA GLY A 149 -3.45 1.60 -5.34
C GLY A 149 -4.94 1.65 -5.64
N GLY A 150 -5.71 2.42 -4.85
CA GLY A 150 -7.16 2.48 -5.00
C GLY A 150 -7.77 3.76 -4.43
N SER A 151 -8.96 4.11 -4.90
CA SER A 151 -9.66 5.33 -4.46
C SER A 151 -11.17 5.18 -4.45
N GLN A 152 -11.84 6.04 -3.68
CA GLN A 152 -13.25 6.31 -3.91
C GLN A 152 -13.41 7.20 -5.15
N ARG A 153 -14.47 6.95 -5.93
CA ARG A 153 -14.86 7.72 -7.12
C ARG A 153 -16.18 8.47 -6.87
#